data_AF-A0A6C0L8I3-F1
#
_entry.id   AF-A0A6C0L8I3-F1
#
_cell.length_a   1.000
_cell.length_b   1.000
_cell.length_c   1.000
_cell.angle_alpha   90.00
_cell.angle_beta   90.00
_cell.angle_gamma   90.00
#
_symmetry.space_group_name_H-M   'P 1'
#
loop_
_entity.id
_entity.type
_entity.pdbx_description
1 polymer ?
#
loop_
_entity_poly.entity_id
_entity_poly.type
_entity_poly.pdbx_seq_one_letter_code
_entity_poly.pdbx_strand_id
1 'polypeptide(L)'
;MGGLGNQLFQVFTTMAYCIRYRRKMVLPYSETLDVGISRPTYWDTLLSGIKKTTTSNDNIEYTNEQLMLLPKYREPHHHYKEVPLINQNVMLFGYYQSYNYFEDKKDHIIALLNIHKQQQDIKTQYSEYFDPNYVTISMHFRLGDYKEKQDYHPIMPYEYYENSMFNILLYRPFTKPYRVIYFCEKEDNDIVNSHIQRLRYKYDAVEFVKVNDNIEDWKQLLLMSCCDNNIIANSSFSWWAGYLNDSPGKFVCYPHTWFGPKAGHDVQDMFPCEWNHIKW
;
A
#
# COMPACT_ATOMS: atom_id res chain seq x y z
N MET A 1 3.76 3.21 15.55
CA MET A 1 3.38 2.19 14.55
C MET A 1 2.45 2.87 13.55
N GLY A 2 2.61 2.64 12.24
CA GLY A 2 1.85 3.34 11.21
C GLY A 2 0.49 2.70 10.91
N GLY A 3 -0.22 3.24 9.91
CA GLY A 3 -1.46 2.63 9.40
C GLY A 3 -1.21 1.38 8.55
N LEU A 4 -2.27 0.89 7.90
CA LEU A 4 -2.30 -0.38 7.17
C LEU A 4 -1.06 -0.63 6.30
N GLY A 5 -0.64 0.35 5.48
CA GLY A 5 0.52 0.18 4.60
C GLY A 5 1.82 -0.16 5.33
N ASN A 6 2.05 0.42 6.52
CA ASN A 6 3.23 0.09 7.33
C ASN A 6 3.09 -1.27 8.02
N GLN A 7 1.87 -1.63 8.44
CA GLN A 7 1.60 -2.96 8.99
C GLN A 7 1.88 -4.05 7.95
N LEU A 8 1.46 -3.85 6.69
CA LEU A 8 1.67 -4.81 5.61
C LEU A 8 3.15 -5.06 5.32
N PHE A 9 4.01 -4.04 5.32
CA PHE A 9 5.47 -4.23 5.17
C PHE A 9 6.06 -5.12 6.28
N GLN A 10 5.67 -4.88 7.53
CA GLN A 10 6.11 -5.68 8.67
C GLN A 10 5.62 -7.12 8.58
N VAL A 11 4.34 -7.32 8.25
CA VAL A 11 3.70 -8.62 8.12
C VAL A 11 4.32 -9.41 6.96
N PHE A 12 4.41 -8.83 5.76
CA PHE A 12 4.97 -9.50 4.58
C PHE A 12 6.44 -9.88 4.79
N THR A 13 7.23 -8.99 5.40
CA THR A 13 8.64 -9.29 5.74
C THR A 13 8.74 -10.45 6.72
N THR A 14 7.90 -10.45 7.76
CA THR A 14 7.87 -11.54 8.75
C THR A 14 7.44 -12.86 8.11
N MET A 15 6.39 -12.85 7.28
CA MET A 15 5.94 -14.03 6.55
C MET A 15 7.02 -14.57 5.62
N ALA A 16 7.64 -13.72 4.81
CA ALA A 16 8.72 -14.12 3.91
C ALA A 16 9.90 -14.72 4.66
N TYR A 17 10.33 -14.10 5.76
CA TYR A 17 11.40 -14.60 6.62
C TYR A 17 11.06 -15.99 7.18
N CYS A 18 9.87 -16.16 7.73
CA CYS A 18 9.40 -17.44 8.27
C CYS A 18 9.32 -18.53 7.19
N ILE A 19 8.82 -18.21 6.00
CA ILE A 19 8.78 -19.16 4.87
C ILE A 19 10.20 -19.55 4.44
N ARG A 20 11.08 -18.56 4.24
CA ARG A 20 12.46 -18.77 3.76
C ARG A 20 13.27 -19.68 4.68
N TYR A 21 13.13 -19.48 5.99
CA TYR A 21 13.89 -20.21 7.00
C TYR A 21 13.10 -21.29 7.73
N ARG A 22 11.91 -21.65 7.23
CA ARG A 22 11.00 -22.66 7.81
C ARG A 22 10.74 -22.46 9.31
N ARG A 23 10.47 -21.22 9.70
CA ARG A 23 10.21 -20.84 11.11
C ARG A 23 8.71 -20.70 11.36
N LYS A 24 8.29 -20.98 12.59
CA LYS A 24 6.92 -20.68 13.06
C LYS A 24 6.75 -19.16 13.17
N MET A 25 5.76 -18.61 12.49
CA MET A 25 5.36 -17.22 12.64
C MET A 25 4.43 -17.08 13.85
N VAL A 26 4.67 -16.05 14.67
CA VAL A 26 3.77 -15.63 15.74
C VAL A 26 3.66 -14.11 15.72
N LEU A 27 2.44 -13.59 15.65
CA LEU A 27 2.16 -12.16 15.56
C LEU A 27 1.43 -11.67 16.83
N PRO A 28 1.76 -10.49 17.39
CA PRO A 28 0.99 -9.95 18.49
C PRO A 28 -0.43 -9.58 18.01
N TYR A 29 -1.45 -10.02 18.74
CA TYR A 29 -2.84 -9.61 18.50
C TYR A 29 -3.17 -8.33 19.25
N SER A 30 -3.87 -7.43 18.57
CA SER A 30 -4.58 -6.31 19.18
C SER A 30 -5.73 -5.97 18.25
N GLU A 31 -6.85 -5.44 18.74
CA GLU A 31 -7.92 -4.93 17.87
C GLU A 31 -7.51 -3.60 17.22
N THR A 32 -6.84 -2.76 18.00
CA THR A 32 -6.35 -1.44 17.60
C THR A 32 -4.89 -1.23 17.98
N LEU A 33 -4.21 -0.33 17.27
CA LEU A 33 -2.89 0.18 17.57
C LEU A 33 -3.02 1.64 18.02
N ASP A 34 -2.77 1.90 19.30
CA ASP A 34 -2.94 3.23 19.89
C ASP A 34 -1.61 3.99 19.97
N VAL A 35 -1.00 4.24 18.80
CA VAL A 35 0.22 5.06 18.71
C VAL A 35 -0.12 6.42 18.11
N GLY A 36 -0.49 7.36 18.98
CA GLY A 36 -0.90 8.73 18.65
C GLY A 36 -2.33 8.83 18.11
N ILE A 37 -2.67 8.00 17.12
CA ILE A 37 -4.01 7.84 16.57
C ILE A 37 -4.34 6.34 16.61
N SER A 38 -5.55 6.01 17.06
CA SER A 38 -6.04 4.62 17.07
C SER A 38 -6.25 4.12 15.64
N ARG A 39 -5.69 2.95 15.31
CA ARG A 39 -5.79 2.35 13.98
C ARG A 39 -6.13 0.87 14.08
N PRO A 40 -7.00 0.32 13.22
CA PRO A 40 -7.31 -1.11 13.24
C PRO A 40 -6.12 -1.97 12.78
N THR A 41 -6.13 -3.25 13.14
CA THR A 41 -5.10 -4.26 12.81
C THR A 41 -5.55 -5.27 11.76
N TYR A 42 -6.79 -5.15 11.25
CA TYR A 42 -7.32 -5.88 10.09
C TYR A 42 -7.26 -7.42 10.19
N TRP A 43 -7.11 -7.97 11.40
CA TRP A 43 -7.03 -9.41 11.62
C TRP A 43 -8.31 -10.14 11.21
N ASP A 44 -9.46 -9.47 11.25
CA ASP A 44 -10.75 -10.04 10.83
C ASP A 44 -11.15 -9.70 9.40
N THR A 45 -10.32 -8.93 8.69
CA THR A 45 -10.57 -8.50 7.31
C THR A 45 -9.42 -8.90 6.41
N LEU A 46 -8.59 -7.95 5.98
CA LEU A 46 -7.51 -8.17 5.01
C LEU A 46 -6.51 -9.24 5.45
N LEU A 47 -6.23 -9.34 6.76
CA LEU A 47 -5.25 -10.26 7.34
C LEU A 47 -5.89 -11.53 7.95
N SER A 48 -7.16 -11.79 7.68
CA SER A 48 -7.90 -12.95 8.20
C SER A 48 -7.24 -14.29 7.92
N GLY A 49 -6.60 -14.46 6.75
CA GLY A 49 -5.88 -15.69 6.39
C GLY A 49 -4.76 -16.10 7.36
N ILE A 50 -4.22 -15.13 8.11
CA ILE A 50 -3.14 -15.35 9.09
C ILE A 50 -3.55 -15.07 10.54
N LYS A 51 -4.82 -14.75 10.82
CA LYS A 51 -5.29 -14.49 12.20
C LYS A 51 -4.96 -15.63 13.16
N LYS A 52 -5.01 -16.87 12.70
CA LYS A 52 -4.63 -18.05 13.52
C LYS A 52 -3.17 -18.07 13.99
N THR A 53 -2.30 -17.24 13.43
CA THR A 53 -0.90 -17.13 13.83
C THR A 53 -0.68 -16.05 14.89
N THR A 54 -1.73 -15.35 15.30
CA THR A 54 -1.64 -14.32 16.32
C THR A 54 -1.80 -14.89 17.74
N THR A 55 -1.40 -14.12 18.74
CA THR A 55 -1.57 -14.47 20.16
C THR A 55 -3.02 -14.55 20.64
N SER A 56 -4.02 -14.21 19.80
CA SER A 56 -5.43 -14.44 20.14
C SER A 56 -5.88 -15.89 19.94
N ASN A 57 -5.05 -16.74 19.33
CA ASN A 57 -5.34 -18.15 19.15
C ASN A 57 -4.77 -18.97 20.32
N ASP A 58 -5.62 -19.75 20.98
CA ASP A 58 -5.25 -20.60 22.14
C ASP A 58 -4.12 -21.61 21.84
N ASN A 59 -3.88 -21.94 20.57
CA ASN A 59 -2.79 -22.83 20.16
C ASN A 59 -1.41 -22.13 20.07
N ILE A 60 -1.34 -20.84 20.38
CA ILE A 60 -0.11 -20.05 20.40
C ILE A 60 0.37 -19.94 21.85
N GLU A 61 1.52 -20.56 22.12
CA GLU A 61 2.17 -20.61 23.45
C GLU A 61 2.81 -19.29 23.89
N TYR A 62 2.52 -18.18 23.21
CA TYR A 62 3.09 -16.86 23.49
C TYR A 62 1.99 -15.84 23.75
N THR A 63 2.13 -15.09 24.83
CA THR A 63 1.37 -13.85 25.04
C THR A 63 2.04 -12.67 24.33
N ASN A 64 1.31 -11.56 24.16
CA ASN A 64 1.90 -10.32 23.64
C ASN A 64 3.11 -9.86 24.47
N GLU A 65 3.01 -9.93 25.80
CA GLU A 65 4.06 -9.53 26.72
C GLU A 65 5.32 -10.39 26.53
N GLN A 66 5.17 -11.70 26.39
CA GLN A 66 6.28 -12.61 26.13
C GLN A 66 6.95 -12.34 24.78
N LEU A 67 6.17 -12.03 23.73
CA LEU A 67 6.74 -11.62 22.45
C LEU A 67 7.58 -10.34 22.59
N MET A 68 7.12 -9.37 23.37
CA MET A 68 7.82 -8.10 23.57
C MET A 68 9.15 -8.23 24.32
N LEU A 69 9.33 -9.32 25.06
CA LEU A 69 10.57 -9.68 25.76
C LEU A 69 11.56 -10.45 24.87
N LEU A 70 11.17 -10.89 23.67
CA LEU A 70 12.09 -11.56 22.76
C LEU A 70 13.24 -10.64 22.33
N PRO A 71 14.42 -11.20 22.05
CA PRO A 71 15.49 -10.50 21.36
C PRO A 71 14.98 -9.83 20.08
N LYS A 72 15.35 -8.57 19.86
CA LYS A 72 14.87 -7.78 18.70
C LYS A 72 15.97 -7.68 17.65
N TYR A 73 15.65 -8.09 16.43
CA TYR A 73 16.42 -7.67 15.26
C TYR A 73 15.82 -6.36 14.78
N ARG A 74 16.56 -5.27 14.96
CA ARG A 74 16.15 -3.94 14.52
C ARG A 74 16.60 -3.71 13.08
N GLU A 75 15.70 -3.26 12.23
CA GLU A 75 16.03 -2.83 10.88
C GLU A 75 17.16 -1.79 10.93
N PRO A 76 18.32 -2.04 10.29
CA PRO A 76 19.49 -1.19 10.43
C PRO A 76 19.39 0.10 9.61
N HIS A 77 18.78 0.03 8.43
CA HIS A 77 18.68 1.11 7.44
C HIS A 77 17.30 1.09 6.76
N HIS A 78 16.89 2.21 6.15
CA HIS A 78 15.64 2.27 5.39
C HIS A 78 15.73 1.49 4.06
N HIS A 79 16.90 1.55 3.39
CA HIS A 79 17.19 0.71 2.23
C HIS A 79 17.29 -0.77 2.61
N TYR A 80 17.23 -1.63 1.60
CA TYR A 80 17.18 -3.07 1.83
C TYR A 80 18.47 -3.59 2.45
N LYS A 81 18.33 -4.30 3.57
CA LYS A 81 19.40 -5.11 4.16
C LYS A 81 18.84 -6.45 4.56
N GLU A 82 19.29 -7.51 3.88
CA GLU A 82 18.85 -8.88 4.16
C GLU A 82 18.86 -9.18 5.68
N VAL A 83 17.74 -9.71 6.17
CA VAL A 83 17.65 -10.20 7.55
C VAL A 83 18.35 -11.56 7.61
N PRO A 84 19.45 -11.70 8.38
CA PRO A 84 20.19 -12.95 8.44
C PRO A 84 19.37 -14.06 9.10
N LEU A 85 19.77 -15.32 8.88
CA LEU A 85 19.26 -16.42 9.68
C LEU A 85 19.66 -16.22 11.15
N ILE A 86 18.66 -16.15 12.04
CA ILE A 86 18.85 -15.98 13.48
C ILE A 86 18.44 -17.29 14.15
N ASN A 87 19.39 -17.96 14.81
CA ASN A 87 19.19 -19.31 15.35
C ASN A 87 18.28 -19.37 16.60
N GLN A 88 17.92 -18.22 17.17
CA GLN A 88 17.05 -18.11 18.34
C GLN A 88 15.71 -17.45 17.99
N ASN A 89 14.73 -17.55 18.88
CA ASN A 89 13.48 -16.79 18.75
C ASN A 89 13.77 -15.29 18.75
N VAL A 90 13.19 -14.58 17.80
CA VAL A 90 13.51 -13.19 17.53
C VAL A 90 12.27 -12.44 17.08
N MET A 91 12.14 -11.19 17.50
CA MET A 91 11.17 -10.23 17.01
C MET A 91 11.83 -9.35 15.95
N LEU A 92 11.29 -9.34 14.73
CA LEU A 92 11.68 -8.38 13.70
C LEU A 92 11.05 -7.02 14.03
N PHE A 93 11.87 -5.98 14.17
CA PHE A 93 11.42 -4.65 14.57
C PHE A 93 11.93 -3.59 13.58
N GLY A 94 11.03 -3.02 12.78
CA GLY A 94 11.39 -2.07 11.72
C GLY A 94 10.18 -1.68 10.89
N TYR A 95 10.39 -0.84 9.88
CA TYR A 95 9.37 -0.54 8.88
C TYR A 95 9.46 -1.49 7.68
N TYR A 96 10.66 -1.94 7.30
CA TYR A 96 10.89 -2.89 6.20
C TYR A 96 10.27 -2.43 4.88
N GLN A 97 10.39 -1.15 4.56
CA GLN A 97 9.76 -0.50 3.40
C GLN A 97 10.52 -0.76 2.08
N SER A 98 10.82 -2.03 1.80
CA SER A 98 11.38 -2.49 0.54
C SER A 98 10.71 -3.81 0.12
N TYR A 99 10.33 -3.91 -1.14
CA TYR A 99 9.76 -5.14 -1.69
C TYR A 99 10.75 -6.32 -1.66
N ASN A 100 12.05 -6.04 -1.69
CA ASN A 100 13.11 -7.06 -1.65
C ASN A 100 13.08 -7.95 -0.40
N TYR A 101 12.43 -7.52 0.69
CA TYR A 101 12.26 -8.35 1.88
C TYR A 101 11.35 -9.58 1.64
N PHE A 102 10.41 -9.48 0.69
CA PHE A 102 9.35 -10.47 0.51
C PHE A 102 9.03 -10.85 -0.94
N GLU A 103 9.61 -10.20 -1.95
CA GLU A 103 9.35 -10.47 -3.37
C GLU A 103 9.53 -11.95 -3.73
N ASP A 104 10.60 -12.60 -3.26
CA ASP A 104 10.89 -14.02 -3.54
C ASP A 104 9.87 -15.02 -2.93
N LYS A 105 8.94 -14.53 -2.10
CA LYS A 105 7.84 -15.28 -1.48
C LYS A 105 6.48 -14.67 -1.75
N LYS A 106 6.37 -13.68 -2.65
CA LYS A 106 5.14 -12.94 -2.95
C LYS A 106 3.95 -13.87 -3.18
N ASP A 107 4.03 -14.78 -4.14
CA ASP A 107 2.91 -15.64 -4.53
C ASP A 107 2.40 -16.51 -3.37
N HIS A 108 3.32 -17.02 -2.54
CA HIS A 108 2.93 -17.81 -1.37
C HIS A 108 2.24 -16.94 -0.31
N ILE A 109 2.73 -15.72 -0.06
CA ILE A 109 2.11 -14.79 0.89
C ILE A 109 0.71 -14.37 0.39
N ILE A 110 0.59 -14.06 -0.89
CA ILE A 110 -0.68 -13.72 -1.56
C ILE A 110 -1.70 -14.84 -1.42
N ALA A 111 -1.28 -16.09 -1.62
CA ALA A 111 -2.13 -17.26 -1.44
C ALA A 111 -2.56 -17.44 0.03
N LEU A 112 -1.63 -17.30 0.99
CA LEU A 112 -1.95 -17.42 2.43
C LEU A 112 -2.96 -16.37 2.91
N LEU A 113 -2.90 -15.17 2.35
CA LEU A 113 -3.83 -14.07 2.64
C LEU A 113 -5.10 -14.11 1.77
N ASN A 114 -5.21 -15.03 0.81
CA ASN A 114 -6.30 -15.10 -0.16
C ASN A 114 -6.54 -13.78 -0.93
N ILE A 115 -5.49 -13.01 -1.23
CA ILE A 115 -5.66 -11.64 -1.79
C ILE A 115 -6.44 -11.66 -3.11
N HIS A 116 -6.17 -12.59 -4.03
CA HIS A 116 -6.91 -12.66 -5.30
C HIS A 116 -8.41 -12.90 -5.11
N LYS A 117 -8.79 -13.73 -4.12
CA LYS A 117 -10.20 -13.91 -3.78
C LYS A 117 -10.79 -12.60 -3.24
N GLN A 118 -10.09 -11.93 -2.33
CA GLN A 118 -10.53 -10.65 -1.79
C GLN A 118 -10.69 -9.60 -2.91
N GLN A 119 -9.76 -9.52 -3.86
CA GLN A 119 -9.84 -8.64 -5.03
C GLN A 119 -11.06 -8.94 -5.91
N GLN A 120 -11.35 -10.22 -6.15
CA GLN A 120 -12.55 -10.63 -6.90
C GLN A 120 -13.84 -10.26 -6.17
N ASP A 121 -13.89 -10.49 -4.85
CA ASP A 121 -15.03 -10.12 -4.01
C ASP A 121 -15.22 -8.59 -4.03
N ILE A 122 -14.14 -7.81 -4.00
CA ILE A 122 -14.16 -6.34 -4.12
C ILE A 122 -14.66 -5.87 -5.48
N LYS A 123 -14.17 -6.45 -6.59
CA LYS A 123 -14.67 -6.12 -7.94
C LYS A 123 -16.17 -6.42 -8.08
N THR A 124 -16.64 -7.50 -7.44
CA THR A 124 -18.05 -7.88 -7.45
C THR A 124 -18.88 -6.92 -6.59
N GLN A 125 -18.42 -6.62 -5.39
CA GLN A 125 -19.13 -5.76 -4.44
C GLN A 125 -19.25 -4.32 -4.94
N TYR A 126 -18.23 -3.82 -5.65
CA TYR A 126 -18.14 -2.44 -6.12
C TYR A 126 -18.02 -2.37 -7.65
N SER A 127 -18.84 -3.18 -8.32
CA SER A 127 -18.84 -3.33 -9.79
C SER A 127 -19.07 -2.01 -10.54
N GLU A 128 -19.70 -1.02 -9.91
CA GLU A 128 -19.94 0.31 -10.49
C GLU A 128 -18.65 1.05 -10.88
N TYR A 129 -17.52 0.74 -10.23
CA TYR A 129 -16.23 1.34 -10.57
C TYR A 129 -15.54 0.65 -11.76
N PHE A 130 -15.86 -0.62 -12.05
CA PHE A 130 -15.12 -1.48 -12.99
C PHE A 130 -15.95 -1.84 -14.24
N ASP A 131 -16.29 -0.84 -15.06
CA ASP A 131 -16.89 -1.08 -16.37
C ASP A 131 -15.83 -1.67 -17.33
N PRO A 132 -16.06 -2.87 -17.92
CA PRO A 132 -15.11 -3.51 -18.82
C PRO A 132 -14.85 -2.72 -20.13
N ASN A 133 -15.64 -1.70 -20.44
CA ASN A 133 -15.42 -0.80 -21.57
C ASN A 133 -14.39 0.29 -21.29
N TYR A 134 -13.93 0.44 -20.05
CA TYR A 134 -12.92 1.42 -19.67
C TYR A 134 -11.59 0.76 -19.33
N VAL A 135 -10.50 1.51 -19.51
CA VAL A 135 -9.23 1.25 -18.81
C VAL A 135 -9.25 2.07 -17.53
N THR A 136 -9.06 1.40 -16.40
CA THR A 136 -9.13 2.01 -15.07
C THR A 136 -7.76 2.48 -14.57
N ILE A 137 -7.73 3.65 -13.94
CA ILE A 137 -6.54 4.22 -13.30
C ILE A 137 -6.94 4.57 -11.87
N SER A 138 -6.30 3.98 -10.86
CA SER A 138 -6.45 4.48 -9.49
C SER A 138 -5.61 5.73 -9.29
N MET A 139 -6.14 6.80 -8.69
CA MET A 139 -5.39 8.01 -8.37
C MET A 139 -5.54 8.34 -6.88
N HIS A 140 -4.48 8.17 -6.10
CA HIS A 140 -4.51 8.39 -4.67
C HIS A 140 -3.90 9.73 -4.28
N PHE A 141 -4.62 10.52 -3.47
CA PHE A 141 -4.16 11.77 -2.89
C PHE A 141 -3.89 11.58 -1.40
N ARG A 142 -2.68 11.93 -0.96
CA ARG A 142 -2.30 11.90 0.47
C ARG A 142 -2.06 13.32 0.97
N LEU A 143 -3.02 13.85 1.73
CA LEU A 143 -2.88 15.14 2.43
C LEU A 143 -2.97 14.89 3.93
N GLY A 144 -4.16 14.70 4.52
CA GLY A 144 -4.32 14.35 5.95
C GLY A 144 -3.31 15.02 6.89
N ASP A 145 -2.60 14.21 7.67
CA ASP A 145 -1.56 14.69 8.61
C ASP A 145 -0.27 15.22 7.94
N TYR A 146 -0.10 15.05 6.62
CA TYR A 146 1.04 15.60 5.87
C TYR A 146 0.95 17.12 5.74
N LYS A 147 -0.25 17.70 5.84
CA LYS A 147 -0.45 19.17 5.84
C LYS A 147 0.45 19.88 6.85
N GLU A 148 0.62 19.27 8.02
CA GLU A 148 1.42 19.80 9.13
C GLU A 148 2.87 19.26 9.17
N LYS A 149 3.25 18.37 8.24
CA LYS A 149 4.53 17.62 8.27
C LYS A 149 5.29 17.64 6.96
N GLN A 150 5.13 18.67 6.14
CA GLN A 150 5.67 18.72 4.78
C GLN A 150 7.21 18.60 4.70
N ASP A 151 7.93 19.03 5.74
CA ASP A 151 9.39 18.84 5.85
C ASP A 151 9.84 17.37 5.84
N TYR A 152 8.94 16.45 6.21
CA TYR A 152 9.17 15.00 6.22
C TYR A 152 8.33 14.30 5.15
N HIS A 153 7.13 14.79 4.90
CA HIS A 153 6.12 14.17 4.05
C HIS A 153 5.46 15.23 3.17
N PRO A 154 6.09 15.58 2.03
CA PRO A 154 5.56 16.63 1.16
C PRO A 154 4.22 16.22 0.56
N ILE A 155 3.33 17.19 0.36
CA ILE A 155 2.08 16.97 -0.38
C ILE A 155 2.40 17.01 -1.88
N MET A 156 1.87 16.04 -2.61
CA MET A 156 2.08 15.96 -4.06
C MET A 156 1.33 17.09 -4.78
N PRO A 157 2.00 17.87 -5.63
CA PRO A 157 1.36 18.98 -6.32
C PRO A 157 0.54 18.49 -7.52
N TYR A 158 -0.19 19.39 -8.17
CA TYR A 158 -1.02 19.07 -9.33
C TYR A 158 -0.21 18.46 -10.48
N GLU A 159 0.98 19.02 -10.71
CA GLU A 159 1.88 18.68 -11.80
C GLU A 159 2.31 17.21 -11.73
N TYR A 160 2.43 16.63 -10.53
CA TYR A 160 2.67 15.20 -10.36
C TYR A 160 1.56 14.34 -10.98
N TYR A 161 0.31 14.65 -10.67
CA TYR A 161 -0.84 13.90 -11.18
C TYR A 161 -1.04 14.12 -12.67
N GLU A 162 -0.83 15.35 -13.14
CA GLU A 162 -0.89 15.69 -14.55
C GLU A 162 0.16 14.95 -15.38
N ASN A 163 1.42 14.95 -14.93
CA ASN A 163 2.51 14.24 -15.59
C ASN A 163 2.31 12.73 -15.54
N SER A 164 1.75 12.21 -14.45
CA SER A 164 1.40 10.78 -14.33
C SER A 164 0.35 10.37 -15.36
N MET A 165 -0.70 11.18 -15.53
CA MET A 165 -1.72 10.96 -16.57
C MET A 165 -1.10 11.00 -17.97
N PHE A 166 -0.26 12.00 -18.25
CA PHE A 166 0.44 12.11 -19.54
C PHE A 166 1.26 10.85 -19.86
N ASN A 167 2.04 10.35 -18.90
CA ASN A 167 2.88 9.15 -19.11
C ASN A 167 2.05 7.89 -19.35
N ILE A 168 0.95 7.67 -18.61
CA ILE A 168 0.06 6.52 -18.81
C ILE A 168 -0.56 6.57 -20.21
N LEU A 169 -1.09 7.73 -20.62
CA LEU A 169 -1.74 7.91 -21.91
C LEU A 169 -0.75 7.80 -23.09
N LEU A 170 0.52 8.14 -22.88
CA LEU A 170 1.57 7.96 -23.87
C LEU A 170 2.00 6.48 -24.01
N TYR A 171 2.09 5.77 -22.89
CA TYR A 171 2.55 4.37 -22.86
C TYR A 171 1.51 3.38 -23.40
N ARG A 172 0.22 3.70 -23.22
CA ARG A 172 -0.87 2.78 -23.56
C ARG A 172 -1.62 3.23 -24.82
N PRO A 173 -1.85 2.32 -25.80
CA PRO A 173 -2.67 2.66 -26.94
C PRO A 173 -4.10 2.98 -26.48
N PHE A 174 -4.71 4.00 -27.08
CA PHE A 174 -6.10 4.39 -26.78
C PHE A 174 -7.08 3.40 -27.44
N THR A 175 -7.17 2.18 -26.89
CA THR A 175 -8.08 1.13 -27.37
C THR A 175 -9.47 1.24 -26.75
N LYS A 176 -9.57 1.92 -25.60
CA LYS A 176 -10.78 2.15 -24.81
C LYS A 176 -10.66 3.51 -24.10
N PRO A 177 -11.79 4.16 -23.73
CA PRO A 177 -11.76 5.34 -22.87
C PRO A 177 -11.14 5.02 -21.51
N TYR A 178 -10.58 6.03 -20.85
CA TYR A 178 -10.01 5.90 -19.51
C TYR A 178 -10.98 6.36 -18.45
N ARG A 179 -10.99 5.66 -17.31
CA ARG A 179 -11.67 6.05 -16.08
C ARG A 179 -10.64 6.17 -14.96
N VAL A 180 -10.48 7.36 -14.42
CA VAL A 180 -9.74 7.61 -13.19
C VAL A 180 -10.69 7.44 -12.01
N ILE A 181 -10.39 6.48 -11.14
CA ILE A 181 -11.05 6.34 -9.84
C ILE A 181 -10.12 7.01 -8.83
N TYR A 182 -10.58 8.05 -8.14
CA TYR A 182 -9.73 8.82 -7.23
C TYR A 182 -10.10 8.66 -5.76
N PHE A 183 -9.06 8.68 -4.92
CA PHE A 183 -9.09 8.31 -3.51
C PHE A 183 -8.43 9.41 -2.66
N CYS A 184 -9.09 9.84 -1.59
CA CYS A 184 -8.57 10.79 -0.62
C CYS A 184 -9.36 10.67 0.69
N GLU A 185 -8.85 11.28 1.77
CA GLU A 185 -9.62 11.41 3.01
C GLU A 185 -10.80 12.36 2.81
N LYS A 186 -11.89 12.17 3.56
CA LYS A 186 -13.15 12.90 3.39
C LYS A 186 -12.96 14.40 3.58
N GLU A 187 -12.10 14.76 4.52
CA GLU A 187 -11.74 16.13 4.90
C GLU A 187 -10.91 16.84 3.82
N ASP A 188 -10.37 16.08 2.86
CA ASP A 188 -9.54 16.58 1.75
C ASP A 188 -10.30 16.76 0.44
N ASN A 189 -11.60 16.42 0.42
CA ASN A 189 -12.41 16.41 -0.80
C ASN A 189 -12.37 17.74 -1.56
N ASP A 190 -12.49 18.89 -0.88
CA ASP A 190 -12.51 20.19 -1.54
C ASP A 190 -11.17 20.52 -2.22
N ILE A 191 -10.06 20.24 -1.53
CA ILE A 191 -8.71 20.46 -2.07
C ILE A 191 -8.49 19.55 -3.28
N VAL A 192 -8.81 18.27 -3.16
CA VAL A 192 -8.64 17.29 -4.24
C VAL A 192 -9.56 17.61 -5.43
N ASN A 193 -10.79 18.05 -5.18
CA ASN A 193 -11.73 18.43 -6.24
C ASN A 193 -11.17 19.54 -7.13
N SER A 194 -10.40 20.49 -6.59
CA SER A 194 -9.73 21.51 -7.40
C SER A 194 -8.69 20.93 -8.38
N HIS A 195 -7.93 19.92 -7.95
CA HIS A 195 -7.01 19.19 -8.82
C HIS A 195 -7.77 18.41 -9.91
N ILE A 196 -8.84 17.72 -9.51
CA ILE A 196 -9.68 16.92 -10.42
C ILE A 196 -10.36 17.81 -11.47
N GLN A 197 -10.86 19.00 -11.10
CA GLN A 197 -11.46 19.93 -12.08
C GLN A 197 -10.45 20.38 -13.14
N ARG A 198 -9.21 20.69 -12.74
CA ARG A 198 -8.12 21.02 -13.67
C ARG A 198 -7.78 19.84 -14.58
N LEU A 199 -7.72 18.62 -14.03
CA LEU A 199 -7.47 17.40 -14.82
C LEU A 199 -8.63 17.12 -15.81
N ARG A 200 -9.88 17.25 -15.38
CA ARG A 200 -11.08 17.10 -16.23
C ARG A 200 -11.07 18.08 -17.41
N TYR A 201 -10.66 19.33 -17.17
CA TYR A 201 -10.56 20.33 -18.23
C TYR A 201 -9.47 19.96 -19.27
N LYS A 202 -8.34 19.42 -18.82
CA LYS A 202 -7.23 19.04 -19.71
C LYS A 202 -7.45 17.70 -20.43
N TYR A 203 -8.14 16.77 -19.79
CA TYR A 203 -8.38 15.41 -20.26
C TYR A 203 -9.89 15.14 -20.34
N ASP A 204 -10.59 15.86 -21.23
CA ASP A 204 -12.05 15.84 -21.38
C ASP A 204 -12.64 14.49 -21.79
N ALA A 205 -11.85 13.65 -22.48
CA ALA A 205 -12.21 12.28 -22.84
C ALA A 205 -12.00 11.25 -21.71
N VAL A 206 -11.48 11.67 -20.55
CA VAL A 206 -11.25 10.80 -19.39
C VAL A 206 -12.37 11.00 -18.37
N GLU A 207 -12.97 9.90 -17.93
CA GLU A 207 -13.94 9.94 -16.84
C GLU A 207 -13.22 9.99 -15.49
N PHE A 208 -13.68 10.84 -14.56
CA PHE A 208 -13.13 10.90 -13.21
C PHE A 208 -14.23 10.62 -12.20
N VAL A 209 -14.06 9.57 -11.39
CA VAL A 209 -15.05 9.07 -10.43
C VAL A 209 -14.44 9.04 -9.03
N LYS A 210 -15.10 9.67 -8.05
CA LYS A 210 -14.69 9.62 -6.64
C LYS A 210 -15.09 8.28 -6.03
N VAL A 211 -14.18 7.62 -5.31
CA VAL A 211 -14.55 6.50 -4.44
C VAL A 211 -15.40 6.99 -3.26
N ASN A 212 -16.42 6.23 -2.86
CA ASN A 212 -17.24 6.59 -1.70
C ASN A 212 -16.39 6.59 -0.41
N ASP A 213 -16.40 7.71 0.32
CA ASP A 213 -15.60 7.90 1.54
C ASP A 213 -15.98 6.94 2.68
N ASN A 214 -17.18 6.35 2.64
CA ASN A 214 -17.62 5.40 3.65
C ASN A 214 -17.10 3.97 3.40
N ILE A 215 -16.39 3.73 2.29
CA ILE A 215 -15.74 2.44 2.04
C ILE A 215 -14.53 2.33 2.97
N GLU A 216 -14.45 1.24 3.72
CA GLU A 216 -13.33 0.95 4.61
C GLU A 216 -11.99 1.00 3.86
N ASP A 217 -10.96 1.53 4.52
CA ASP A 217 -9.63 1.73 3.95
C ASP A 217 -9.02 0.45 3.35
N TRP A 218 -9.12 -0.70 4.00
CA TRP A 218 -8.60 -1.96 3.46
C TRP A 218 -9.31 -2.37 2.16
N LYS A 219 -10.60 -2.05 2.01
CA LYS A 219 -11.35 -2.24 0.76
C LYS A 219 -10.93 -1.23 -0.30
N GLN A 220 -10.69 0.03 0.08
CA GLN A 220 -10.15 1.03 -0.84
C GLN A 220 -8.76 0.65 -1.37
N LEU A 221 -7.89 0.08 -0.52
CA LEU A 221 -6.59 -0.45 -0.94
C LEU A 221 -6.76 -1.54 -2.00
N LEU A 222 -7.67 -2.49 -1.78
CA LEU A 222 -7.97 -3.53 -2.75
C LEU A 222 -8.61 -2.98 -4.03
N LEU A 223 -9.52 -2.01 -3.93
CA LEU A 223 -10.12 -1.32 -5.09
C LEU A 223 -9.05 -0.70 -5.98
N MET A 224 -8.08 0.00 -5.40
CA MET A 224 -6.95 0.54 -6.15
C MET A 224 -6.11 -0.58 -6.80
N SER A 225 -5.86 -1.67 -6.08
CA SER A 225 -5.11 -2.81 -6.63
C SER A 225 -5.81 -3.52 -7.78
N CYS A 226 -7.13 -3.37 -7.89
CA CYS A 226 -7.96 -3.97 -8.94
C CYS A 226 -7.98 -3.17 -10.26
N CYS A 227 -7.43 -1.95 -10.27
CA CYS A 227 -7.38 -1.09 -11.46
C CYS A 227 -6.31 -1.56 -12.47
N ASP A 228 -6.38 -1.10 -13.72
CA ASP A 228 -5.40 -1.46 -14.75
C ASP A 228 -4.05 -0.74 -14.57
N ASN A 229 -4.08 0.47 -14.03
CA ASN A 229 -2.90 1.30 -13.77
C ASN A 229 -3.06 2.03 -12.42
N ASN A 230 -1.96 2.53 -11.86
CA ASN A 230 -1.99 3.23 -10.58
C ASN A 230 -1.16 4.52 -10.63
N ILE A 231 -1.70 5.59 -10.06
CA ILE A 231 -0.99 6.81 -9.69
C ILE A 231 -1.02 6.87 -8.17
N ILE A 232 0.10 6.49 -7.54
CA ILE A 232 0.20 6.40 -6.09
C ILE A 232 0.68 7.72 -5.49
N ALA A 233 0.36 8.02 -4.23
CA ALA A 233 1.01 9.12 -3.51
C ALA A 233 2.29 8.62 -2.83
N ASN A 234 3.01 9.53 -2.16
CA ASN A 234 4.11 9.22 -1.23
C ASN A 234 3.60 8.59 0.09
N SER A 235 2.83 7.51 -0.05
CA SER A 235 2.15 6.80 1.03
C SER A 235 2.35 5.31 0.85
N SER A 236 2.74 4.62 1.93
CA SER A 236 2.83 3.16 1.93
C SER A 236 1.48 2.50 1.66
N PHE A 237 0.36 3.16 1.97
CA PHE A 237 -0.98 2.65 1.67
C PHE A 237 -1.21 2.48 0.17
N SER A 238 -0.97 3.53 -0.63
CA SER A 238 -1.10 3.45 -2.09
C SER A 238 0.05 2.67 -2.74
N TRP A 239 1.23 2.62 -2.10
CA TRP A 239 2.31 1.71 -2.52
C TRP A 239 1.82 0.26 -2.56
N TRP A 240 1.15 -0.20 -1.50
CA TRP A 240 0.61 -1.57 -1.46
C TRP A 240 -0.44 -1.83 -2.53
N ALA A 241 -1.28 -0.85 -2.85
CA ALA A 241 -2.22 -0.99 -3.96
C ALA A 241 -1.52 -1.24 -5.30
N GLY A 242 -0.46 -0.49 -5.62
CA GLY A 242 0.32 -0.71 -6.85
C GLY A 242 1.08 -2.04 -6.84
N TYR A 243 1.56 -2.47 -5.67
CA TYR A 243 2.30 -3.73 -5.53
C TYR A 243 1.41 -4.98 -5.65
N LEU A 244 0.20 -4.92 -5.09
CA LEU A 244 -0.81 -5.98 -5.17
C LEU A 244 -1.58 -5.98 -6.50
N ASN A 245 -1.44 -4.94 -7.32
CA ASN A 245 -2.01 -4.93 -8.66
C ASN A 245 -1.34 -6.01 -9.52
N ASP A 246 -2.13 -6.95 -10.04
CA ASP A 246 -1.69 -8.04 -10.91
C ASP A 246 -2.09 -7.84 -12.39
N SER A 247 -2.62 -6.66 -12.74
CA SER A 247 -3.04 -6.34 -14.10
C SER A 247 -1.87 -6.45 -15.09
N PRO A 248 -2.02 -7.21 -16.19
CA PRO A 248 -0.98 -7.38 -17.19
C PRO A 248 -0.48 -6.06 -17.79
N GLY A 249 0.83 -5.84 -17.65
CA GLY A 249 1.51 -4.66 -18.17
C GLY A 249 1.17 -3.35 -17.44
N LYS A 250 0.56 -3.42 -16.25
CA LYS A 250 0.19 -2.25 -15.42
C LYS A 250 1.24 -1.15 -15.47
N PHE A 251 0.79 0.10 -15.50
CA PHE A 251 1.65 1.26 -15.38
C PHE A 251 1.47 1.89 -14.00
N VAL A 252 2.46 1.71 -13.13
CA VAL A 252 2.43 2.28 -11.76
C VAL A 252 3.31 3.52 -11.74
N CYS A 253 2.71 4.69 -11.56
CA CYS A 253 3.37 5.98 -11.36
C CYS A 253 3.60 6.23 -9.87
N TYR A 254 4.81 6.61 -9.50
CA TYR A 254 5.14 7.05 -8.14
C TYR A 254 5.93 8.37 -8.16
N PRO A 255 5.82 9.19 -7.11
CA PRO A 255 6.40 10.53 -7.12
C PRO A 255 7.90 10.51 -6.93
N HIS A 256 8.58 11.45 -7.60
CA HIS A 256 10.02 11.53 -7.46
C HIS A 256 10.52 11.98 -6.09
N THR A 257 9.73 12.80 -5.41
CA THR A 257 9.96 13.18 -4.03
C THR A 257 9.04 12.34 -3.14
N TRP A 258 9.61 11.37 -2.43
CA TRP A 258 8.86 10.54 -1.49
C TRP A 258 8.88 11.13 -0.07
N PHE A 259 10.07 11.47 0.41
CA PHE A 259 10.27 12.12 1.70
C PHE A 259 10.78 13.55 1.54
N GLY A 260 10.45 14.39 2.52
CA GLY A 260 10.94 15.75 2.61
C GLY A 260 12.39 15.82 3.12
N PRO A 261 13.02 16.99 3.05
CA PRO A 261 14.46 17.16 3.30
C PRO A 261 14.90 16.78 4.72
N LYS A 262 13.99 16.77 5.72
CA LYS A 262 14.33 16.42 7.11
C LYS A 262 14.23 14.93 7.42
N ALA A 263 13.68 14.10 6.53
CA ALA A 263 13.49 12.67 6.81
C ALA A 263 14.79 11.86 6.72
N GLY A 264 15.67 12.20 5.77
CA GLY A 264 16.96 11.51 5.61
C GLY A 264 16.86 10.01 5.27
N HIS A 265 15.77 9.58 4.64
CA HIS A 265 15.54 8.19 4.26
C HIS A 265 15.92 7.93 2.80
N ASP A 266 16.62 6.82 2.59
CA ASP A 266 17.03 6.33 1.28
C ASP A 266 16.00 5.34 0.73
N VAL A 267 15.33 5.73 -0.36
CA VAL A 267 14.23 4.97 -0.98
C VAL A 267 14.66 4.15 -2.20
N GLN A 268 15.96 3.98 -2.44
CA GLN A 268 16.48 3.31 -3.64
C GLN A 268 15.89 1.90 -3.87
N ASP A 269 15.61 1.16 -2.79
CA ASP A 269 15.11 -0.21 -2.83
C ASP A 269 13.61 -0.30 -2.54
N MET A 270 12.92 0.83 -2.42
CA MET A 270 11.52 0.88 -2.00
C MET A 270 10.57 0.45 -3.13
N PHE A 271 10.91 0.70 -4.39
CA PHE A 271 10.01 0.51 -5.52
C PHE A 271 10.49 -0.63 -6.43
N PRO A 272 9.59 -1.49 -6.92
CA PRO A 272 9.90 -2.42 -8.00
C PRO A 272 10.45 -1.68 -9.23
N CYS A 273 11.41 -2.29 -9.92
CA CYS A 273 12.16 -1.63 -11.00
C CYS A 273 11.31 -1.31 -12.23
N GLU A 274 10.18 -2.00 -12.39
CA GLU A 274 9.22 -1.78 -13.48
C GLU A 274 8.27 -0.60 -13.23
N TRP A 275 8.34 0.04 -12.05
CA TRP A 275 7.52 1.21 -11.75
C TRP A 275 8.12 2.50 -12.31
N ASN A 276 7.26 3.48 -12.54
CA ASN A 276 7.57 4.70 -13.29
C ASN A 276 7.71 5.88 -12.34
N HIS A 277 8.95 6.39 -12.25
CA HIS A 277 9.32 7.55 -11.45
C HIS A 277 8.89 8.83 -12.14
N ILE A 278 7.95 9.59 -11.55
CA ILE A 278 7.40 10.80 -12.18
C ILE A 278 7.98 12.06 -11.54
N LYS A 279 8.65 12.85 -12.38
CA LYS A 279 9.16 14.19 -12.03
C LYS A 279 8.12 15.27 -12.31
N TRP A 280 8.18 16.36 -11.55
CA TRP A 280 7.36 17.56 -11.74
C TRP A 280 8.20 18.81 -11.49
#